data_AF-A0AA86EDZ7-F1
#
_entry.id   AF-A0AA86EDZ7-F1
#
_cell.length_a   1.000
_cell.length_b   1.000
_cell.length_c   1.000
_cell.angle_alpha   90.00
_cell.angle_beta   90.00
_cell.angle_gamma   90.00
#
_symmetry.space_group_name_H-M   'P 1'
#
loop_
_entity.id
_entity.type
_entity.pdbx_description
1 polymer ?
#
loop_
_entity_poly.entity_id
_entity_poly.type
_entity_poly.pdbx_seq_one_letter_code
_entity_poly.pdbx_strand_id
1 'polypeptide(L)'
;MTIRITLWRELFSEQPRILLENDDFTVTAFRYASGVEGLKIQNSRGHLVILPWMGQMIWDAQFDGHDLTMRNMFRQPKPAAEVVATYGCFAFHSGLLANGCPSPEDTHPLHGEMPCAAMDDAWLELEGDSLRVTGRYEYVMGFGHHYQAQPAVVMRKSSALFDIQMTVTNLASVAMPLQYMCHMNYAYVPNATFRQNIPDTALKLRESVPAHVKPTAQWLAFNQRLLQGEASLATLNEPGFYDPEIVFFADELDRYTDTPEFSMIAPDGTTFVTRFASAELNYVTRWILYNGDQQVAAFALPATCRPEGFLAAQRNGTLLQLEPQQTRTFTVTTGIV
;
A
#
# COMPACT_ATOMS: atom_id res chain seq x y z
N MET A 1 -19.35 0.35 22.40
CA MET A 1 -19.85 -1.00 22.05
C MET A 1 -19.56 -1.20 20.59
N THR A 2 -18.84 -2.25 20.23
CA THR A 2 -18.49 -2.58 18.85
C THR A 2 -19.58 -3.49 18.27
N ILE A 3 -20.16 -3.10 17.14
CA ILE A 3 -21.11 -3.94 16.39
C ILE A 3 -20.32 -4.67 15.31
N ARG A 4 -20.37 -6.00 15.31
CA ARG A 4 -19.72 -6.85 14.28
C ARG A 4 -20.75 -7.37 13.29
N ILE A 5 -20.46 -7.23 12.00
CA ILE A 5 -21.28 -7.76 10.90
C ILE A 5 -20.41 -8.66 10.01
N THR A 6 -20.62 -9.97 10.08
CA THR A 6 -19.89 -10.94 9.24
C THR A 6 -20.27 -10.78 7.77
N LEU A 7 -19.27 -10.78 6.89
CA LEU A 7 -19.47 -10.76 5.44
C LEU A 7 -19.42 -12.19 4.89
N TRP A 8 -20.40 -12.51 4.05
CA TRP A 8 -20.51 -13.80 3.36
C TRP A 8 -20.42 -13.57 1.85
N ARG A 9 -19.68 -14.41 1.12
CA ARG A 9 -19.45 -14.23 -0.32
C ARG A 9 -20.74 -14.25 -1.13
N GLU A 10 -21.78 -14.91 -0.61
CA GLU A 10 -23.14 -15.03 -1.16
C GLU A 10 -23.89 -13.69 -1.18
N LEU A 11 -23.45 -12.70 -0.40
CA LEU A 11 -24.01 -11.35 -0.40
C LEU A 11 -23.56 -10.54 -1.62
N PHE A 12 -22.52 -10.99 -2.33
CA PHE A 12 -21.88 -10.25 -3.42
C PHE A 12 -22.37 -10.78 -4.76
N SER A 13 -23.07 -9.92 -5.50
CA SER A 13 -23.57 -10.19 -6.84
C SER A 13 -23.29 -9.03 -7.80
N GLU A 14 -23.44 -9.26 -9.11
CA GLU A 14 -23.33 -8.20 -10.11
C GLU A 14 -24.33 -7.06 -9.86
N GLN A 15 -25.50 -7.36 -9.28
CA GLN A 15 -26.39 -6.35 -8.73
C GLN A 15 -25.89 -5.92 -7.34
N PRO A 16 -25.51 -4.64 -7.14
CA PRO A 16 -25.06 -4.15 -5.85
C PRO A 16 -26.13 -4.24 -4.77
N ARG A 17 -25.72 -4.48 -3.52
CA ARG A 17 -26.60 -4.57 -2.35
C ARG A 17 -26.04 -3.75 -1.20
N ILE A 18 -26.89 -2.93 -0.58
CA ILE A 18 -26.56 -2.21 0.65
C ILE A 18 -26.59 -3.20 1.81
N LEU A 19 -25.47 -3.33 2.53
CA LEU A 19 -25.34 -4.16 3.73
C LEU A 19 -25.51 -3.36 5.01
N LEU A 20 -25.16 -2.07 4.95
CA LEU A 20 -25.29 -1.12 6.05
C LEU A 20 -25.56 0.27 5.50
N GLU A 21 -26.47 0.98 6.15
CA GLU A 21 -26.75 2.38 5.89
C GLU A 21 -27.16 3.06 7.20
N ASN A 22 -26.52 4.19 7.50
CA ASN A 22 -26.88 5.11 8.57
C ASN A 22 -26.50 6.53 8.16
N ASP A 23 -26.64 7.51 9.06
CA ASP A 23 -26.36 8.92 8.77
C ASP A 23 -24.90 9.20 8.35
N ASP A 24 -23.96 8.35 8.76
CA ASP A 24 -22.53 8.56 8.58
C ASP A 24 -21.91 7.70 7.48
N PHE A 25 -22.47 6.51 7.24
CA PHE A 25 -21.87 5.46 6.41
C PHE A 25 -22.88 4.74 5.53
N THR A 26 -22.42 4.40 4.32
CA THR A 26 -23.08 3.41 3.46
C THR A 26 -22.07 2.34 3.07
N VAL A 27 -22.46 1.07 3.19
CA VAL A 27 -21.65 -0.08 2.79
C VAL A 27 -22.40 -0.87 1.73
N THR A 28 -21.81 -0.97 0.54
CA THR A 28 -22.40 -1.64 -0.62
C THR A 28 -21.52 -2.80 -1.06
N ALA A 29 -22.07 -4.01 -1.08
CA ALA A 29 -21.43 -5.20 -1.63
C ALA A 29 -21.82 -5.39 -3.10
N PHE A 30 -20.87 -5.78 -3.94
CA PHE A 30 -21.08 -6.05 -5.36
C PHE A 30 -20.00 -7.00 -5.91
N ARG A 31 -20.22 -7.57 -7.08
CA ARG A 31 -19.24 -8.42 -7.78
C ARG A 31 -18.91 -7.80 -9.14
N TYR A 32 -17.63 -7.63 -9.41
CA TYR A 32 -17.14 -7.22 -10.73
C TYR A 32 -17.43 -8.31 -11.77
N ALA A 33 -17.52 -7.94 -13.05
CA ALA A 33 -17.69 -8.89 -14.15
C ALA A 33 -16.51 -9.88 -14.25
N SER A 34 -15.35 -9.54 -13.67
CA SER A 34 -14.21 -10.45 -13.50
C SER A 34 -14.43 -11.57 -12.47
N GLY A 35 -15.52 -11.51 -11.72
CA GLY A 35 -15.85 -12.44 -10.63
C GLY A 35 -15.33 -12.00 -9.25
N VAL A 36 -14.50 -10.97 -9.17
CA VAL A 36 -13.93 -10.47 -7.91
C VAL A 36 -14.99 -9.72 -7.09
N GLU A 37 -15.08 -10.00 -5.80
CA GLU A 37 -15.96 -9.30 -4.88
C GLU A 37 -15.41 -7.93 -4.47
N GLY A 38 -16.23 -6.89 -4.61
CA GLY A 38 -15.94 -5.52 -4.16
C GLY A 38 -16.88 -5.09 -3.05
N LEU A 39 -16.32 -4.39 -2.06
CA LEU A 39 -17.05 -3.78 -0.95
C LEU A 39 -16.76 -2.28 -0.94
N LYS A 40 -17.77 -1.48 -1.31
CA LYS A 40 -17.68 -0.04 -1.26
C LYS A 40 -18.09 0.45 0.12
N ILE A 41 -17.19 1.12 0.83
CA ILE A 41 -17.51 1.86 2.07
C ILE A 41 -17.48 3.35 1.77
N GLN A 42 -18.50 4.09 2.22
CA GLN A 42 -18.67 5.51 1.90
C GLN A 42 -18.98 6.30 3.16
N ASN A 43 -18.50 7.55 3.21
CA ASN A 43 -18.93 8.57 4.17
C ASN A 43 -19.30 9.86 3.42
N SER A 44 -19.53 10.96 4.14
CA SER A 44 -19.91 12.25 3.54
C SER A 44 -18.82 12.93 2.69
N ARG A 45 -17.56 12.47 2.75
CA ARG A 45 -16.40 13.06 2.04
C ARG A 45 -15.95 12.22 0.84
N GLY A 46 -16.30 10.93 0.79
CA GLY A 46 -15.82 10.05 -0.27
C GLY A 46 -16.07 8.57 -0.01
N HIS A 47 -15.30 7.73 -0.67
CA HIS A 47 -15.40 6.28 -0.58
C HIS A 47 -14.08 5.55 -0.79
N LEU A 48 -14.07 4.30 -0.31
CA LEU A 48 -13.09 3.28 -0.64
C LEU A 48 -13.80 2.06 -1.23
N VAL A 49 -13.16 1.38 -2.18
CA VAL A 49 -13.56 0.03 -2.62
C VAL A 49 -12.50 -0.95 -2.16
N ILE A 50 -12.89 -1.88 -1.30
CA ILE A 50 -12.02 -2.91 -0.73
C ILE A 50 -12.38 -4.26 -1.34
N LEU A 51 -11.40 -5.13 -1.56
CA LEU A 51 -11.61 -6.49 -2.08
C LEU A 51 -11.51 -7.51 -0.93
N PRO A 52 -12.62 -7.87 -0.26
CA PRO A 52 -12.56 -8.49 1.07
C PRO A 52 -11.85 -9.85 1.10
N TRP A 53 -11.82 -10.55 -0.04
CA TRP A 53 -11.22 -11.89 -0.18
C TRP A 53 -9.95 -11.93 -1.03
N MET A 54 -9.36 -10.79 -1.36
CA MET A 54 -8.16 -10.71 -2.19
C MET A 54 -7.11 -9.81 -1.53
N GLY A 55 -6.37 -10.38 -0.57
CA GLY A 55 -5.41 -9.70 0.30
C GLY A 55 -6.00 -8.56 1.13
N GLN A 56 -7.34 -8.40 1.09
CA GLN A 56 -8.08 -7.23 1.56
C GLN A 56 -7.50 -5.90 1.05
N MET A 57 -7.04 -5.88 -0.21
CA MET A 57 -6.51 -4.67 -0.84
C MET A 57 -7.59 -3.60 -1.04
N ILE A 58 -7.18 -2.34 -1.11
CA ILE A 58 -8.02 -1.21 -1.50
C ILE A 58 -7.89 -1.04 -3.01
N TRP A 59 -8.92 -1.41 -3.76
CA TRP A 59 -8.96 -1.27 -5.21
C TRP A 59 -9.06 0.19 -5.67
N ASP A 60 -9.93 0.97 -5.05
CA ASP A 60 -10.22 2.35 -5.46
C ASP A 60 -10.41 3.24 -4.23
N ALA A 61 -9.95 4.48 -4.31
CA ALA A 61 -10.08 5.49 -3.27
C ALA A 61 -10.41 6.85 -3.89
N GLN A 62 -11.53 7.46 -3.48
CA GLN A 62 -11.98 8.76 -3.97
C GLN A 62 -12.49 9.62 -2.82
N PHE A 63 -11.94 10.83 -2.69
CA PHE A 63 -12.36 11.79 -1.67
C PHE A 63 -12.34 13.20 -2.23
N ASP A 64 -13.32 14.01 -1.84
CA ASP A 64 -13.40 15.44 -2.18
C ASP A 64 -13.37 15.78 -3.67
N GLY A 65 -13.79 14.82 -4.52
CA GLY A 65 -13.78 14.97 -5.97
C GLY A 65 -12.45 14.58 -6.63
N HIS A 66 -11.46 14.10 -5.87
CA HIS A 66 -10.19 13.59 -6.38
C HIS A 66 -10.18 12.06 -6.37
N ASP A 67 -9.64 11.48 -7.46
CA ASP A 67 -9.26 10.06 -7.51
C ASP A 67 -7.83 9.93 -6.98
N LEU A 68 -7.67 9.17 -5.89
CA LEU A 68 -6.38 8.95 -5.25
C LEU A 68 -5.64 7.78 -5.91
N THR A 69 -6.30 7.00 -6.75
CA THR A 69 -5.78 5.77 -7.36
C THR A 69 -4.95 6.06 -8.59
N MET A 70 -3.82 5.37 -8.75
CA MET A 70 -2.99 5.50 -9.96
C MET A 70 -3.80 5.30 -11.24
N ARG A 71 -3.46 6.06 -12.27
CA ARG A 71 -3.92 5.73 -13.62
C ARG A 71 -3.25 4.43 -14.05
N ASN A 72 -4.03 3.49 -14.55
CA ASN A 72 -3.57 2.18 -14.97
C ASN A 72 -4.47 1.60 -16.08
N MET A 73 -4.06 0.47 -16.65
CA MET A 73 -4.76 -0.23 -17.73
C MET A 73 -5.87 -1.20 -17.27
N PHE A 74 -5.99 -1.48 -15.97
CA PHE A 74 -6.97 -2.43 -15.44
C PHE A 74 -8.33 -1.75 -15.24
N ARG A 75 -9.34 -2.19 -16.01
CA ARG A 75 -10.72 -1.68 -15.87
C ARG A 75 -11.46 -2.21 -14.64
N GLN A 76 -10.99 -3.31 -14.08
CA GLN A 76 -11.54 -4.01 -12.93
C GLN A 76 -10.44 -4.92 -12.35
N PRO A 77 -10.51 -5.28 -11.07
CA PRO A 77 -9.60 -6.27 -10.50
C PRO A 77 -9.77 -7.60 -11.22
N LYS A 78 -8.69 -8.38 -11.33
CA LYS A 78 -8.72 -9.73 -11.91
C LYS A 78 -8.39 -10.74 -10.83
N PRO A 79 -9.02 -11.93 -10.82
CA PRO A 79 -8.55 -13.03 -9.98
C PRO A 79 -7.09 -13.32 -10.30
N ALA A 80 -6.23 -13.27 -9.29
CA ALA A 80 -4.80 -13.43 -9.44
C ALA A 80 -4.19 -14.03 -8.17
N ALA A 81 -3.08 -14.74 -8.33
CA ALA A 81 -2.24 -15.19 -7.22
C ALA A 81 -1.13 -14.16 -6.89
N GLU A 82 -0.78 -13.31 -7.85
CA GLU A 82 0.30 -12.32 -7.73
C GLU A 82 -0.20 -10.94 -8.15
N VAL A 83 0.24 -9.90 -7.43
CA VAL A 83 -0.28 -8.53 -7.60
C VAL A 83 -0.02 -7.97 -8.99
N VAL A 84 1.07 -8.38 -9.65
CA VAL A 84 1.41 -7.94 -11.02
C VAL A 84 0.32 -8.24 -12.04
N ALA A 85 -0.48 -9.30 -11.82
CA ALA A 85 -1.57 -9.67 -12.71
C ALA A 85 -2.86 -8.87 -12.46
N THR A 86 -2.90 -8.00 -11.44
CA THR A 86 -4.04 -7.15 -11.08
C THR A 86 -3.61 -5.79 -10.49
N TYR A 87 -2.51 -5.21 -10.99
CA TYR A 87 -1.86 -4.01 -10.45
C TYR A 87 -2.60 -2.70 -10.81
N GLY A 88 -3.88 -2.61 -10.47
CA GLY A 88 -4.70 -1.40 -10.66
C GLY A 88 -5.26 -0.81 -9.38
N CYS A 89 -4.88 -1.36 -8.22
CA CYS A 89 -5.41 -0.99 -6.92
C CYS A 89 -4.77 0.28 -6.35
N PHE A 90 -5.49 1.01 -5.50
CA PHE A 90 -4.94 2.10 -4.71
C PHE A 90 -3.93 1.62 -3.67
N ALA A 91 -4.21 0.56 -2.92
CA ALA A 91 -3.27 0.07 -1.92
C ALA A 91 -3.33 -1.45 -1.70
N PHE A 92 -2.19 -2.06 -1.40
CA PHE A 92 -2.08 -3.48 -1.05
C PHE A 92 -0.99 -3.73 -0.01
N HIS A 93 -1.08 -4.89 0.65
CA HIS A 93 -0.12 -5.33 1.66
C HIS A 93 1.00 -6.15 1.01
N SER A 94 2.17 -5.52 0.82
CA SER A 94 3.35 -6.17 0.27
C SER A 94 4.16 -6.82 1.40
N GLY A 95 4.43 -8.12 1.31
CA GLY A 95 4.82 -8.95 2.46
C GLY A 95 4.18 -10.34 2.43
N LEU A 96 4.14 -11.09 3.53
CA LEU A 96 4.68 -10.80 4.86
C LEU A 96 5.97 -11.56 5.14
N LEU A 97 6.19 -12.67 4.44
CA LEU A 97 7.43 -13.46 4.52
C LEU A 97 8.55 -12.83 3.70
N ALA A 98 8.19 -12.21 2.56
CA ALA A 98 9.12 -11.49 1.71
C ALA A 98 8.47 -10.26 1.06
N ASN A 99 9.27 -9.26 0.70
CA ASN A 99 8.78 -8.00 0.15
C ASN A 99 9.68 -7.49 -0.99
N GLY A 100 9.09 -6.66 -1.86
CA GLY A 100 9.81 -5.92 -2.88
C GLY A 100 10.23 -6.78 -4.07
N CYS A 101 11.29 -6.35 -4.75
CA CYS A 101 11.80 -6.96 -5.98
C CYS A 101 12.74 -8.12 -5.67
N PRO A 102 12.39 -9.37 -6.02
CA PRO A 102 13.30 -10.49 -5.82
C PRO A 102 14.57 -10.31 -6.68
N SER A 103 15.72 -10.66 -6.10
CA SER A 103 16.93 -10.95 -6.87
C SER A 103 16.79 -12.27 -7.64
N PRO A 104 17.69 -12.57 -8.60
CA PRO A 104 17.69 -13.87 -9.27
C PRO A 104 17.82 -15.07 -8.31
N GLU A 105 18.38 -14.86 -7.12
CA GLU A 105 18.53 -15.88 -6.06
C GLU A 105 17.35 -15.94 -5.09
N ASP A 106 16.46 -14.94 -5.07
CA ASP A 106 15.23 -14.96 -4.30
C ASP A 106 14.19 -15.88 -4.97
N THR A 107 13.37 -16.54 -4.16
CA THR A 107 12.35 -17.51 -4.64
C THR A 107 10.91 -17.04 -4.39
N HIS A 108 10.74 -15.78 -3.97
CA HIS A 108 9.43 -15.19 -3.70
C HIS A 108 8.93 -14.38 -4.91
N PRO A 109 7.60 -14.27 -5.12
CA PRO A 109 7.05 -13.40 -6.15
C PRO A 109 7.32 -11.93 -5.84
N LEU A 110 7.19 -11.06 -6.85
CA LEU A 110 7.26 -9.62 -6.67
C LEU A 110 6.21 -9.18 -5.63
N HIS A 111 6.64 -8.45 -4.60
CA HIS A 111 5.81 -8.01 -3.47
C HIS A 111 5.34 -9.10 -2.50
N GLY A 112 5.87 -10.32 -2.61
CA GLY A 112 5.56 -11.41 -1.68
C GLY A 112 4.19 -12.03 -1.90
N GLU A 113 3.78 -12.87 -0.95
CA GLU A 113 2.61 -13.74 -1.04
C GLU A 113 1.29 -13.10 -0.58
N MET A 114 1.36 -12.10 0.30
CA MET A 114 0.18 -11.49 0.92
C MET A 114 -0.73 -10.69 -0.02
N PRO A 115 -0.24 -9.93 -1.04
CA PRO A 115 -1.07 -8.97 -1.77
C PRO A 115 -2.37 -9.52 -2.34
N CYS A 116 -2.37 -10.78 -2.79
CA CYS A 116 -3.53 -11.44 -3.39
C CYS A 116 -3.99 -12.66 -2.59
N ALA A 117 -3.62 -12.76 -1.31
CA ALA A 117 -3.99 -13.87 -0.45
C ALA A 117 -5.52 -14.08 -0.43
N ALA A 118 -5.96 -15.33 -0.57
CA ALA A 118 -7.37 -15.69 -0.46
C ALA A 118 -7.77 -15.66 1.02
N MET A 119 -8.35 -14.53 1.48
CA MET A 119 -8.71 -14.35 2.88
C MET A 119 -9.72 -15.42 3.32
N ASP A 120 -9.61 -15.91 4.55
CA ASP A 120 -10.52 -16.92 5.12
C ASP A 120 -11.83 -16.28 5.57
N ASP A 121 -11.72 -15.14 6.26
CA ASP A 121 -12.84 -14.43 6.87
C ASP A 121 -12.80 -12.93 6.54
N ALA A 122 -13.96 -12.30 6.43
CA ALA A 122 -14.10 -10.84 6.35
C ALA A 122 -15.34 -10.37 7.14
N TRP A 123 -15.25 -9.22 7.80
CA TRP A 123 -16.35 -8.62 8.55
C TRP A 123 -16.20 -7.11 8.68
N LEU A 124 -17.31 -6.47 9.05
CA LEU A 124 -17.36 -5.06 9.43
C LEU A 124 -17.37 -4.92 10.94
N GLU A 125 -16.75 -3.86 11.44
CA GLU A 125 -16.88 -3.40 12.82
C GLU A 125 -17.32 -1.93 12.82
N LEU A 126 -18.43 -1.63 13.48
CA LEU A 126 -18.84 -0.26 13.78
C LEU A 126 -18.58 0.04 15.24
N GLU A 127 -17.80 1.08 15.48
CA GLU A 127 -17.47 1.52 16.83
C GLU A 127 -17.35 3.04 16.87
N GLY A 128 -18.24 3.67 17.66
CA GLY A 128 -18.33 5.12 17.75
C GLY A 128 -18.48 5.76 16.37
N ASP A 129 -17.52 6.61 16.02
CA ASP A 129 -17.50 7.39 14.78
C ASP A 129 -16.74 6.70 13.64
N SER A 130 -16.47 5.39 13.77
CA SER A 130 -15.63 4.65 12.83
C SER A 130 -16.29 3.39 12.29
N LEU A 131 -16.04 3.14 11.01
CA LEU A 131 -16.33 1.91 10.30
C LEU A 131 -15.00 1.24 9.92
N ARG A 132 -14.80 0.01 10.38
CA ARG A 132 -13.65 -0.82 10.03
C ARG A 132 -14.09 -1.98 9.16
N VAL A 133 -13.36 -2.22 8.07
CA VAL A 133 -13.39 -3.47 7.32
C VAL A 133 -12.16 -4.26 7.72
N THR A 134 -12.33 -5.49 8.18
CA THR A 134 -11.22 -6.33 8.62
C THR A 134 -11.49 -7.78 8.26
N GLY A 135 -10.43 -8.57 8.21
CA GLY A 135 -10.51 -9.97 7.85
C GLY A 135 -9.38 -10.76 8.46
N ARG A 136 -9.35 -12.06 8.17
CA ARG A 136 -8.29 -12.95 8.62
C ARG A 136 -7.82 -13.83 7.48
N TYR A 137 -6.52 -14.05 7.44
CA TYR A 137 -5.87 -15.03 6.58
C TYR A 137 -4.87 -15.84 7.41
N GLU A 138 -5.03 -17.16 7.43
CA GLU A 138 -4.08 -18.11 8.00
C GLU A 138 -3.19 -18.67 6.89
N TYR A 139 -1.93 -18.24 6.89
CA TYR A 139 -0.91 -18.86 6.05
C TYR A 139 -0.35 -20.07 6.78
N VAL A 140 -0.52 -21.27 6.22
CA VAL A 140 -0.02 -22.52 6.81
C VAL A 140 0.60 -23.42 5.75
N MET A 141 1.86 -23.80 5.97
CA MET A 141 2.59 -24.72 5.10
C MET A 141 3.09 -25.92 5.91
N GLY A 142 2.81 -27.14 5.44
CA GLY A 142 3.14 -28.38 6.17
C GLY A 142 4.64 -28.54 6.51
N PHE A 143 5.52 -27.91 5.72
CA PHE A 143 6.95 -27.82 5.95
C PHE A 143 7.45 -26.38 5.72
N GLY A 144 6.82 -25.40 6.39
CA GLY A 144 7.17 -24.00 6.23
C GLY A 144 6.66 -23.11 7.38
N HIS A 145 6.36 -21.86 7.06
CA HIS A 145 5.87 -20.90 8.03
C HIS A 145 4.38 -21.10 8.34
N HIS A 146 3.99 -20.61 9.52
CA HIS A 146 2.60 -20.63 9.99
C HIS A 146 2.31 -19.30 10.69
N TYR A 147 1.45 -18.48 10.10
CA TYR A 147 1.09 -17.18 10.65
C TYR A 147 -0.35 -16.82 10.38
N GLN A 148 -0.88 -15.89 11.17
CA GLN A 148 -2.14 -15.23 10.93
C GLN A 148 -1.90 -13.78 10.53
N ALA A 149 -2.42 -13.37 9.37
CA ALA A 149 -2.54 -11.98 8.98
C ALA A 149 -3.96 -11.48 9.24
N GLN A 150 -4.07 -10.28 9.81
CA GLN A 150 -5.31 -9.57 10.06
C GLN A 150 -5.18 -8.13 9.53
N PRO A 151 -5.38 -7.93 8.22
CA PRO A 151 -5.44 -6.60 7.64
C PRO A 151 -6.72 -5.88 8.07
N ALA A 152 -6.72 -4.55 8.04
CA ALA A 152 -7.92 -3.76 8.18
C ALA A 152 -7.82 -2.38 7.52
N VAL A 153 -8.98 -1.82 7.21
CA VAL A 153 -9.15 -0.44 6.76
C VAL A 153 -10.15 0.25 7.68
N VAL A 154 -9.79 1.40 8.25
CA VAL A 154 -10.64 2.17 9.17
C VAL A 154 -10.99 3.51 8.56
N MET A 155 -12.28 3.77 8.37
CA MET A 155 -12.80 5.05 7.91
C MET A 155 -13.59 5.71 9.02
N ARG A 156 -13.39 7.02 9.22
CA ARG A 156 -14.12 7.83 10.21
C ARG A 156 -15.23 8.61 9.52
N LYS A 157 -16.29 8.96 10.25
CA LYS A 157 -17.35 9.82 9.72
C LYS A 157 -16.77 11.18 9.32
N SER A 158 -17.29 11.75 8.24
CA SER A 158 -16.93 13.08 7.72
C SER A 158 -15.42 13.34 7.56
N SER A 159 -14.61 12.30 7.31
CA SER A 159 -13.17 12.37 7.17
C SER A 159 -12.74 11.95 5.76
N ALA A 160 -11.82 12.69 5.15
CA ALA A 160 -11.12 12.26 3.94
C ALA A 160 -9.81 11.50 4.24
N LEU A 161 -9.52 11.26 5.52
CA LEU A 161 -8.47 10.38 6.01
C LEU A 161 -9.04 9.02 6.43
N PHE A 162 -8.24 7.98 6.20
CA PHE A 162 -8.49 6.61 6.62
C PHE A 162 -7.19 5.93 7.05
N ASP A 163 -7.31 4.86 7.84
CA ASP A 163 -6.17 4.06 8.28
C ASP A 163 -6.11 2.74 7.52
N ILE A 164 -4.91 2.34 7.11
CA ILE A 164 -4.59 1.03 6.59
C ILE A 164 -3.76 0.31 7.65
N GLN A 165 -4.19 -0.87 8.05
CA GLN A 165 -3.59 -1.63 9.14
C GLN A 165 -3.23 -3.05 8.73
N MET A 166 -2.17 -3.57 9.32
CA MET A 166 -1.78 -4.98 9.23
C MET A 166 -1.37 -5.46 10.61
N THR A 167 -2.00 -6.53 11.09
CA THR A 167 -1.55 -7.28 12.27
C THR A 167 -1.10 -8.66 11.85
N VAL A 168 0.09 -9.08 12.28
CA VAL A 168 0.67 -10.39 11.97
C VAL A 168 1.04 -11.09 13.26
N THR A 169 0.57 -12.33 13.43
CA THR A 169 0.92 -13.19 14.55
C THR A 169 1.62 -14.43 14.04
N ASN A 170 2.83 -14.72 14.53
CA ASN A 170 3.52 -15.97 14.25
C ASN A 170 2.85 -17.10 15.05
N LEU A 171 2.19 -18.03 14.36
CA LEU A 171 1.52 -19.17 14.98
C LEU A 171 2.43 -20.38 15.13
N ALA A 172 3.61 -20.37 14.48
CA ALA A 172 4.59 -21.42 14.59
C ALA A 172 5.29 -21.44 15.97
N SER A 173 6.01 -22.54 16.23
CA SER A 173 6.91 -22.70 17.39
C SER A 173 8.34 -22.24 17.13
N VAL A 174 8.63 -21.71 15.94
CA VAL A 174 9.94 -21.20 15.52
C VAL A 174 9.83 -19.77 15.02
N ALA A 175 10.91 -19.01 15.08
CA ALA A 175 10.96 -17.65 14.55
C ALA A 175 10.63 -17.61 13.05
N MET A 176 9.95 -16.54 12.63
CA MET A 176 9.50 -16.32 11.26
C MET A 176 10.08 -14.99 10.74
N PRO A 177 10.62 -14.94 9.51
CA PRO A 177 11.00 -13.66 8.92
C PRO A 177 9.77 -12.78 8.69
N LEU A 178 9.95 -11.47 8.80
CA LEU A 178 8.89 -10.50 8.55
C LEU A 178 9.42 -9.34 7.72
N GLN A 179 8.80 -9.13 6.55
CA GLN A 179 8.94 -7.91 5.76
C GLN A 179 7.54 -7.38 5.44
N TYR A 180 7.31 -6.10 5.68
CA TYR A 180 6.02 -5.48 5.38
C TYR A 180 6.20 -4.09 4.75
N MET A 181 5.40 -3.82 3.73
CA MET A 181 5.24 -2.50 3.13
C MET A 181 3.76 -2.24 2.88
N CYS A 182 3.28 -1.10 3.37
CA CYS A 182 1.97 -0.57 3.01
C CYS A 182 2.11 0.11 1.64
N HIS A 183 1.89 -0.66 0.57
CA HIS A 183 2.11 -0.19 -0.79
C HIS A 183 0.90 0.60 -1.28
N MET A 184 1.05 1.91 -1.51
CA MET A 184 0.00 2.81 -1.99
C MET A 184 0.38 3.40 -3.35
N ASN A 185 -0.44 3.13 -4.36
CA ASN A 185 -0.29 3.60 -5.72
C ASN A 185 -1.05 4.92 -5.91
N TYR A 186 -0.54 5.99 -5.31
CA TYR A 186 -1.16 7.31 -5.41
C TYR A 186 -1.19 7.86 -6.85
N ALA A 187 -2.31 8.48 -7.23
CA ALA A 187 -2.46 9.14 -8.52
C ALA A 187 -1.36 10.17 -8.76
N TYR A 188 -0.81 10.19 -9.97
CA TYR A 188 0.09 11.27 -10.39
C TYR A 188 -0.70 12.57 -10.56
N VAL A 189 -0.28 13.63 -9.87
CA VAL A 189 -0.87 14.97 -10.01
C VAL A 189 0.13 15.91 -10.67
N PRO A 190 -0.13 16.39 -11.90
CA PRO A 190 0.78 17.30 -12.60
C PRO A 190 1.09 18.55 -11.78
N ASN A 191 2.36 18.92 -11.74
CA ASN A 191 2.90 20.06 -10.99
C ASN A 191 2.68 20.00 -9.46
N ALA A 192 2.30 18.85 -8.90
CA ALA A 192 2.28 18.70 -7.46
C ALA A 192 3.70 18.77 -6.88
N THR A 193 3.81 19.25 -5.64
CA THR A 193 5.06 19.38 -4.90
C THR A 193 5.10 18.42 -3.72
N PHE A 194 6.30 18.03 -3.27
CA PHE A 194 6.45 17.16 -2.10
C PHE A 194 6.88 17.94 -0.85
N ARG A 195 6.39 17.49 0.30
CA ARG A 195 6.81 17.96 1.62
C ARG A 195 6.96 16.77 2.56
N GLN A 196 7.90 16.86 3.49
CA GLN A 196 8.06 15.88 4.58
C GLN A 196 8.55 16.58 5.85
N ASN A 197 8.33 15.94 7.01
CA ASN A 197 8.86 16.40 8.30
C ASN A 197 10.24 15.77 8.66
N ILE A 198 10.94 15.22 7.68
CA ILE A 198 12.34 14.79 7.76
C ILE A 198 13.19 15.61 6.79
N PRO A 199 14.52 15.71 6.98
CA PRO A 199 15.38 16.43 6.05
C PRO A 199 15.29 15.85 4.63
N ASP A 200 15.21 16.69 3.60
CA ASP A 200 15.19 16.25 2.18
C ASP A 200 16.39 15.39 1.83
N THR A 201 17.54 15.64 2.48
CA THR A 201 18.77 14.86 2.31
C THR A 201 18.65 13.41 2.78
N ALA A 202 17.63 13.06 3.57
CA ALA A 202 17.36 11.70 4.00
C ALA A 202 16.78 10.83 2.85
N LEU A 203 16.11 11.44 1.87
CA LEU A 203 15.65 10.76 0.66
C LEU A 203 16.81 10.64 -0.33
N LYS A 204 17.26 9.41 -0.57
CA LYS A 204 18.35 9.08 -1.49
C LYS A 204 17.80 8.40 -2.73
N LEU A 205 18.26 8.80 -3.91
CA LEU A 205 17.94 8.12 -5.16
C LEU A 205 18.41 6.66 -5.09
N ARG A 206 17.59 5.74 -5.57
CA ARG A 206 17.95 4.33 -5.68
C ARG A 206 19.11 4.16 -6.67
N GLU A 207 20.16 3.48 -6.23
CA GLU A 207 21.34 3.18 -7.06
C GLU A 207 21.19 1.86 -7.83
N SER A 208 20.40 0.92 -7.31
CA SER A 208 20.13 -0.37 -7.94
C SER A 208 19.10 -0.25 -9.08
N VAL A 209 19.24 -1.11 -10.10
CA VAL A 209 18.25 -1.27 -11.18
C VAL A 209 17.59 -2.65 -11.04
N PRO A 210 16.31 -2.72 -10.63
CA PRO A 210 15.60 -3.99 -10.49
C PRO A 210 15.44 -4.73 -11.81
N ALA A 211 15.27 -6.06 -11.75
CA ALA A 211 15.20 -6.92 -12.95
C ALA A 211 14.03 -6.58 -13.90
N HIS A 212 12.92 -6.06 -13.39
CA HIS A 212 11.75 -5.69 -14.20
C HIS A 212 11.91 -4.31 -14.87
N VAL A 213 12.89 -3.51 -14.44
CA VAL A 213 13.16 -2.17 -14.96
C VAL A 213 14.04 -2.26 -16.19
N LYS A 214 13.64 -1.58 -17.27
CA LYS A 214 14.42 -1.49 -18.51
C LYS A 214 14.87 -0.05 -18.74
N PRO A 215 16.08 0.35 -18.30
CA PRO A 215 16.55 1.72 -18.42
C PRO A 215 16.57 2.22 -19.87
N THR A 216 16.16 3.47 -20.07
CA THR A 216 16.33 4.20 -21.33
C THR A 216 17.51 5.17 -21.24
N ALA A 217 18.08 5.59 -22.37
CA ALA A 217 19.19 6.56 -22.37
C ALA A 217 18.78 7.91 -21.74
N GLN A 218 17.54 8.36 -22.01
CA GLN A 218 16.98 9.58 -21.43
C GLN A 218 16.83 9.47 -19.91
N TRP A 219 16.32 8.34 -19.43
CA TRP A 219 16.15 8.06 -18.01
C TRP A 219 17.50 7.98 -17.28
N LEU A 220 18.50 7.30 -17.86
CA LEU A 220 19.85 7.22 -17.30
C LEU A 220 20.49 8.61 -17.16
N ALA A 221 20.37 9.45 -18.20
CA ALA A 221 20.89 10.81 -18.16
C ALA A 221 20.19 11.67 -17.10
N PHE A 222 18.87 11.51 -16.93
CA PHE A 222 18.12 12.22 -15.90
C PHE A 222 18.52 11.80 -14.48
N ASN A 223 18.68 10.50 -14.22
CA ASN A 223 19.15 10.01 -12.92
C ASN A 223 20.55 10.53 -12.58
N GLN A 224 21.46 10.62 -13.55
CA GLN A 224 22.78 11.23 -13.33
C GLN A 224 22.67 12.71 -12.95
N ARG A 225 21.80 13.47 -13.62
CA ARG A 225 21.53 14.87 -13.25
C ARG A 225 20.94 15.00 -11.84
N LEU A 226 20.05 14.09 -11.43
CA LEU A 226 19.54 14.05 -10.05
C LEU A 226 20.67 13.81 -9.04
N LEU A 227 21.57 12.84 -9.31
CA LEU A 227 22.72 12.54 -8.44
C LEU A 227 23.71 13.71 -8.34
N GLN A 228 23.88 14.48 -9.42
CA GLN A 228 24.77 15.65 -9.48
C GLN A 228 24.13 16.93 -8.91
N GLY A 229 22.83 16.89 -8.57
CA GLY A 229 22.08 18.07 -8.13
C GLY A 229 21.74 19.06 -9.25
N GLU A 230 21.88 18.66 -10.51
CA GLU A 230 21.55 19.45 -11.71
C GLU A 230 20.07 19.35 -12.09
N ALA A 231 19.35 18.41 -11.49
CA ALA A 231 17.92 18.25 -11.57
C ALA A 231 17.34 18.02 -10.17
N SER A 232 16.06 18.31 -10.01
CA SER A 232 15.32 18.05 -8.78
C SER A 232 13.99 17.40 -9.12
N LEU A 233 13.52 16.56 -8.21
CA LEU A 233 12.21 15.93 -8.28
C LEU A 233 11.30 16.41 -7.14
N ALA A 234 11.50 17.66 -6.71
CA ALA A 234 10.63 18.34 -5.74
C ALA A 234 9.25 18.69 -6.30
N THR A 235 9.10 18.67 -7.63
CA THR A 235 7.85 18.97 -8.35
C THR A 235 7.65 17.99 -9.49
N LEU A 236 6.40 17.57 -9.71
CA LEU A 236 5.98 16.65 -10.77
C LEU A 236 5.73 17.37 -12.12
N ASN A 237 6.76 18.02 -12.66
CA ASN A 237 6.67 18.87 -13.86
C ASN A 237 7.41 18.34 -15.10
N GLU A 238 8.15 17.24 -14.97
CA GLU A 238 9.01 16.67 -16.02
C GLU A 238 8.63 15.21 -16.37
N PRO A 239 7.34 14.91 -16.68
CA PRO A 239 6.83 13.54 -16.81
C PRO A 239 7.55 12.68 -17.85
N GLY A 240 8.13 13.29 -18.89
CA GLY A 240 8.88 12.59 -19.93
C GLY A 240 10.17 11.92 -19.46
N PHE A 241 10.61 12.17 -18.22
CA PHE A 241 11.81 11.54 -17.63
C PHE A 241 11.50 10.44 -16.62
N TYR A 242 10.22 10.18 -16.31
CA TYR A 242 9.83 9.28 -15.22
C TYR A 242 9.44 7.87 -15.69
N ASP A 243 9.91 7.45 -16.86
CA ASP A 243 9.73 6.10 -17.43
C ASP A 243 11.11 5.44 -17.64
N PRO A 244 11.39 4.25 -17.08
CA PRO A 244 10.46 3.32 -16.43
C PRO A 244 10.02 3.68 -15.01
N GLU A 245 10.88 4.23 -14.15
CA GLU A 245 10.50 4.67 -12.79
C GLU A 245 11.62 5.46 -12.11
N ILE A 246 11.29 6.42 -11.23
CA ILE A 246 12.24 7.11 -10.35
C ILE A 246 11.93 6.74 -8.90
N VAL A 247 12.93 6.28 -8.17
CA VAL A 247 12.75 5.73 -6.81
C VAL A 247 13.70 6.38 -5.84
N PHE A 248 13.18 6.83 -4.69
CA PHE A 248 13.96 7.30 -3.56
C PHE A 248 13.68 6.46 -2.32
N PHE A 249 14.69 6.30 -1.47
CA PHE A 249 14.58 5.64 -0.17
C PHE A 249 14.96 6.60 0.94
N ALA A 250 14.25 6.55 2.06
CA ALA A 250 14.76 7.02 3.33
C ALA A 250 14.67 5.88 4.35
N ASP A 251 15.76 5.72 5.10
CA ASP A 251 15.97 4.64 6.06
C ASP A 251 16.09 5.24 7.47
N GLU A 252 15.93 4.40 8.48
CA GLU A 252 16.19 4.76 9.90
C GLU A 252 15.45 6.03 10.30
N LEU A 253 14.16 6.08 9.95
CA LEU A 253 13.27 7.22 10.14
C LEU A 253 13.15 7.65 11.61
N ASP A 254 13.29 6.70 12.54
CA ASP A 254 13.33 6.90 13.99
C ASP A 254 14.45 7.85 14.44
N ARG A 255 15.51 8.02 13.65
CA ARG A 255 16.55 9.01 13.91
C ARG A 255 16.11 10.46 13.67
N TYR A 256 15.03 10.66 12.92
CA TYR A 256 14.52 11.99 12.57
C TYR A 256 13.23 12.33 13.32
N THR A 257 12.31 11.39 13.45
CA THR A 257 11.01 11.61 14.11
C THR A 257 10.32 10.29 14.48
N ASP A 258 9.54 10.31 15.57
CA ASP A 258 8.67 9.19 15.97
C ASP A 258 7.45 9.04 15.04
N THR A 259 7.05 10.14 14.39
CA THR A 259 5.84 10.20 13.55
C THR A 259 6.16 10.82 12.18
N PRO A 260 6.79 10.06 11.27
CA PRO A 260 7.03 10.53 9.92
C PRO A 260 5.73 10.94 9.22
N GLU A 261 5.76 12.10 8.57
CA GLU A 261 4.68 12.64 7.75
C GLU A 261 5.25 13.06 6.40
N PHE A 262 4.59 12.60 5.34
CA PHE A 262 4.89 12.95 3.95
C PHE A 262 3.63 13.50 3.30
N SER A 263 3.80 14.45 2.40
CA SER A 263 2.70 15.07 1.68
C SER A 263 3.03 15.29 0.21
N MET A 264 2.00 15.17 -0.62
CA MET A 264 1.96 15.66 -1.99
C MET A 264 0.92 16.76 -2.07
N ILE A 265 1.31 17.94 -2.55
CA ILE A 265 0.48 19.14 -2.57
C ILE A 265 0.16 19.48 -4.03
N ALA A 266 -1.10 19.37 -4.41
CA ALA A 266 -1.59 19.69 -5.74
C ALA A 266 -1.57 21.21 -6.00
N PRO A 267 -1.58 21.65 -7.28
CA PRO A 267 -1.60 23.08 -7.62
C PRO A 267 -2.83 23.84 -7.11
N ASP A 268 -3.96 23.15 -6.89
CA ASP A 268 -5.18 23.73 -6.32
C ASP A 268 -5.15 23.86 -4.79
N GLY A 269 -4.06 23.43 -4.14
CA GLY A 269 -3.88 23.44 -2.69
C GLY A 269 -4.29 22.14 -1.99
N THR A 270 -4.92 21.19 -2.70
CA THR A 270 -5.29 19.88 -2.13
C THR A 270 -4.04 19.17 -1.64
N THR A 271 -4.04 18.73 -0.38
CA THR A 271 -2.88 18.09 0.24
C THR A 271 -3.19 16.63 0.55
N PHE A 272 -2.50 15.74 -0.15
CA PHE A 272 -2.48 14.31 0.15
C PHE A 272 -1.43 14.04 1.22
N VAL A 273 -1.73 13.19 2.21
CA VAL A 273 -0.84 12.94 3.33
C VAL A 273 -0.69 11.45 3.62
N THR A 274 0.48 11.06 4.13
CA THR A 274 0.77 9.74 4.69
C THR A 274 1.50 9.91 6.01
N ARG A 275 0.97 9.29 7.08
CA ARG A 275 1.52 9.31 8.44
C ARG A 275 1.61 7.91 9.00
N PHE A 276 2.64 7.66 9.80
CA PHE A 276 2.86 6.38 10.47
C PHE A 276 3.80 6.57 11.66
N ALA A 277 3.97 5.53 12.48
CA ALA A 277 4.98 5.51 13.54
C ALA A 277 6.29 4.88 13.03
N SER A 278 7.43 5.54 13.23
CA SER A 278 8.74 4.99 12.82
C SER A 278 9.12 3.73 13.60
N ALA A 279 8.58 3.57 14.82
CA ALA A 279 8.70 2.35 15.61
C ALA A 279 8.01 1.11 14.97
N GLU A 280 7.02 1.33 14.10
CA GLU A 280 6.36 0.28 13.33
C GLU A 280 7.01 0.11 11.95
N LEU A 281 7.31 1.23 11.29
CA LEU A 281 7.76 1.29 9.90
C LEU A 281 8.94 2.25 9.79
N ASN A 282 10.16 1.72 9.83
CA ASN A 282 11.37 2.53 9.94
C ASN A 282 12.00 2.92 8.58
N TYR A 283 11.32 2.59 7.47
CA TYR A 283 11.76 2.85 6.11
C TYR A 283 10.60 3.43 5.29
N VAL A 284 10.92 4.23 4.27
CA VAL A 284 9.96 4.72 3.30
C VAL A 284 10.54 4.71 1.90
N THR A 285 9.72 4.32 0.93
CA THR A 285 10.05 4.44 -0.50
C THR A 285 9.17 5.51 -1.13
N ARG A 286 9.75 6.37 -1.97
CA ARG A 286 9.01 7.20 -2.92
C ARG A 286 9.19 6.60 -4.30
N TRP A 287 8.09 6.27 -4.97
CA TRP A 287 8.08 5.64 -6.29
C TRP A 287 7.22 6.46 -7.26
N ILE A 288 7.84 6.93 -8.34
CA ILE A 288 7.20 7.76 -9.35
C ILE A 288 7.41 7.12 -10.70
N LEU A 289 6.32 6.93 -11.43
CA LEU A 289 6.33 6.39 -12.78
C LEU A 289 5.30 7.16 -13.61
N TYR A 290 5.70 7.59 -14.80
CA TYR A 290 4.80 8.24 -15.74
C TYR A 290 5.04 7.74 -17.16
N ASN A 291 4.11 6.94 -17.69
CA ASN A 291 4.08 6.55 -19.09
C ASN A 291 2.63 6.49 -19.61
N GLY A 292 2.45 5.87 -20.79
CA GLY A 292 1.14 5.79 -21.44
C GLY A 292 0.15 4.85 -20.73
N ASP A 293 0.66 3.83 -20.06
CA ASP A 293 -0.14 2.77 -19.44
C ASP A 293 -0.35 3.01 -17.94
N GLN A 294 0.61 3.63 -17.27
CA GLN A 294 0.63 3.83 -15.83
C GLN A 294 1.09 5.24 -15.46
N GLN A 295 0.41 5.88 -14.51
CA GLN A 295 0.80 7.19 -13.98
C GLN A 295 0.57 7.20 -12.47
N VAL A 296 1.67 7.27 -11.73
CA VAL A 296 1.69 7.10 -10.28
C VAL A 296 2.71 8.03 -9.64
N ALA A 297 2.34 8.56 -8.48
CA ALA A 297 3.20 9.34 -7.61
C ALA A 297 3.02 8.81 -6.17
N ALA A 298 3.52 7.61 -5.92
CA ALA A 298 3.57 7.03 -4.58
C ALA A 298 4.60 7.79 -3.74
N PHE A 299 4.17 8.92 -3.16
CA PHE A 299 5.05 9.89 -2.51
C PHE A 299 5.66 9.39 -1.19
N ALA A 300 5.02 8.39 -0.58
CA ALA A 300 5.51 7.65 0.58
C ALA A 300 4.90 6.24 0.63
N LEU A 301 5.75 5.22 0.65
CA LEU A 301 5.47 3.80 0.84
C LEU A 301 6.15 3.33 2.14
N PRO A 302 5.47 3.43 3.29
CA PRO A 302 6.03 3.05 4.59
C PRO A 302 6.29 1.54 4.66
N ALA A 303 7.45 1.15 5.19
CA ALA A 303 7.90 -0.23 5.21
C ALA A 303 8.83 -0.56 6.40
N THR A 304 9.00 -1.85 6.65
CA THR A 304 9.98 -2.39 7.61
C THR A 304 11.40 -2.44 7.03
N CYS A 305 11.54 -2.38 5.70
CA CYS A 305 12.80 -2.42 4.97
C CYS A 305 12.63 -1.88 3.55
N ARG A 306 13.73 -1.69 2.82
CA ARG A 306 13.71 -1.36 1.38
C ARG A 306 13.06 -2.47 0.53
N PRO A 307 12.46 -2.13 -0.63
CA PRO A 307 11.80 -3.09 -1.52
C PRO A 307 12.79 -3.81 -2.47
N GLU A 308 13.94 -4.24 -1.97
CA GLU A 308 15.02 -4.85 -2.75
C GLU A 308 15.11 -6.38 -2.63
N GLY A 309 14.06 -7.01 -2.09
CA GLY A 309 13.97 -8.46 -1.93
C GLY A 309 14.40 -8.96 -0.55
N PHE A 310 14.15 -10.24 -0.30
CA PHE A 310 14.42 -10.88 0.99
C PHE A 310 15.91 -10.96 1.30
N LEU A 311 16.71 -11.46 0.37
CA LEU A 311 18.16 -11.61 0.58
C LEU A 311 18.87 -10.26 0.76
N ALA A 312 18.40 -9.19 0.12
CA ALA A 312 18.93 -7.84 0.34
C ALA A 312 18.65 -7.36 1.77
N ALA A 313 17.42 -7.51 2.26
CA ALA A 313 17.08 -7.16 3.64
C ALA A 313 17.86 -7.99 4.66
N GLN A 314 18.09 -9.27 4.39
CA GLN A 314 18.91 -10.13 5.25
C GLN A 314 20.37 -9.65 5.31
N ARG A 315 21.00 -9.39 4.15
CA ARG A 315 22.39 -8.90 4.08
C ARG A 315 22.57 -7.55 4.78
N ASN A 316 21.57 -6.68 4.69
CA ASN A 316 21.60 -5.35 5.27
C ASN A 316 21.17 -5.33 6.75
N GLY A 317 20.81 -6.47 7.34
CA GLY A 317 20.37 -6.56 8.73
C GLY A 317 18.99 -5.92 9.00
N THR A 318 18.18 -5.71 7.96
CA THR A 318 16.87 -5.07 8.05
C THR A 318 15.70 -6.07 8.01
N LEU A 319 15.99 -7.36 7.85
CA LEU A 319 14.99 -8.42 7.90
C LEU A 319 14.56 -8.64 9.36
N LEU A 320 13.29 -8.36 9.67
CA LEU A 320 12.77 -8.59 11.00
C LEU A 320 12.56 -10.09 11.24
N GLN A 321 12.61 -10.49 12.51
CA GLN A 321 12.23 -11.82 12.98
C GLN A 321 11.07 -11.68 13.97
N LEU A 322 10.02 -12.46 13.76
CA LEU A 322 8.86 -12.56 14.62
C LEU A 322 8.96 -13.86 15.42
N GLU A 323 9.19 -13.75 16.72
CA GLU A 323 9.32 -14.90 17.62
C GLU A 323 8.01 -15.71 17.70
N PRO A 324 8.05 -16.97 18.16
CA PRO A 324 6.85 -17.79 18.36
C PRO A 324 5.78 -17.04 19.17
N GLN A 325 4.54 -17.05 18.68
CA GLN A 325 3.38 -16.37 19.29
C GLN A 325 3.50 -14.84 19.37
N GLN A 326 4.57 -14.24 18.86
CA GLN A 326 4.72 -12.80 18.83
C GLN A 326 3.77 -12.20 17.79
N THR A 327 3.21 -11.04 18.14
CA THR A 327 2.37 -10.24 17.26
C THR A 327 3.04 -8.89 16.98
N ARG A 328 2.95 -8.44 15.73
CA ARG A 328 3.30 -7.08 15.30
C ARG A 328 2.12 -6.44 14.61
N THR A 329 1.93 -5.14 14.84
CA THR A 329 0.89 -4.33 14.20
C THR A 329 1.55 -3.15 13.51
N PHE A 330 1.02 -2.80 12.34
CA PHE A 330 1.44 -1.68 11.53
C PHE A 330 0.21 -0.84 11.17
N THR A 331 0.32 0.47 11.28
CA THR A 331 -0.74 1.43 10.96
C THR A 331 -0.20 2.56 10.10
N VAL A 332 -0.90 2.86 9.01
CA VAL A 332 -0.63 4.00 8.14
C VAL A 332 -1.93 4.80 7.98
N THR A 333 -1.91 6.07 8.35
CA THR A 333 -3.02 7.00 8.10
C THR A 333 -2.74 7.77 6.81
N THR A 334 -3.71 7.79 5.89
CA THR A 334 -3.55 8.44 4.59
C THR A 334 -4.86 9.02 4.06
N GLY A 335 -4.79 9.91 3.06
CA GLY A 335 -5.95 10.58 2.48
C GLY A 335 -5.70 12.07 2.22
N ILE A 336 -6.77 12.89 2.28
CA ILE A 336 -6.74 14.35 2.06
C ILE A 336 -6.95 15.09 3.39
N VAL A 337 -6.22 16.19 3.60
CA VAL A 337 -6.35 17.08 4.79
C VAL A 337 -6.94 18.44 4.49
#